data_AF-A0A940QCB1-F1
#
_entry.id   AF-A0A940QCB1-F1
#
_cell.length_a   1.000
_cell.length_b   1.000
_cell.length_c   1.000
_cell.angle_alpha   90.00
_cell.angle_beta   90.00
_cell.angle_gamma   90.00
#
_symmetry.space_group_name_H-M   'P 1'
#
loop_
_entity.id
_entity.type
_entity.pdbx_description
1 polymer ?
#
loop_
_entity_poly.entity_id
_entity_poly.type
_entity_poly.pdbx_seq_one_letter_code
_entity_poly.pdbx_strand_id
1 'polypeptide(L)' 'MWIFRFVTTVHKDLTEKLPQIKPSMYPAVKEVLETNKRERHIRGGMATKKKYEEKKK' A
#
# COMPACT_ATOMS: atom_id res chain seq x y z
N MET A 1 4.70 -16.23 -0.94
CA MET A 1 5.70 -15.16 -0.75
C MET A 1 5.18 -13.89 -1.44
N TRP A 2 4.08 -13.31 -0.94
CA TRP A 2 3.37 -12.24 -1.64
C TRP A 2 3.65 -10.88 -1.00
N ILE A 3 4.52 -10.14 -1.68
CA ILE A 3 4.39 -8.71 -2.01
C ILE A 3 4.13 -7.77 -0.81
N PHE A 4 5.18 -7.54 -0.03
CA PHE A 4 5.41 -6.24 0.63
C PHE A 4 6.29 -5.38 -0.27
N ARG A 5 5.94 -5.23 -1.56
CA ARG A 5 6.77 -4.47 -2.52
C ARG A 5 5.98 -3.35 -3.19
N PHE A 6 5.23 -2.59 -2.39
CA PHE A 6 5.04 -1.16 -2.68
C PHE A 6 6.26 -0.33 -2.21
N VAL A 7 7.18 -0.96 -1.46
CA VAL A 7 8.32 -0.35 -0.76
C VAL A 7 9.47 0.07 -1.68
N THR A 8 9.57 -0.44 -2.91
CA THR A 8 10.75 -0.15 -3.75
C THR A 8 10.35 0.79 -4.87
N THR A 9 11.00 1.96 -4.90
CA THR A 9 10.82 3.14 -5.77
C THR A 9 9.70 4.10 -5.36
N VAL A 10 8.42 3.73 -5.45
CA VAL A 10 7.33 4.72 -5.24
C VAL A 10 7.24 5.22 -3.79
N HIS A 11 7.29 4.33 -2.79
CA HIS A 11 7.30 4.79 -1.39
C HIS A 11 8.55 5.64 -1.09
N LYS A 12 9.73 5.23 -1.60
CA LYS A 12 10.98 6.00 -1.43
C LYS A 12 10.90 7.39 -2.05
N ASP A 13 10.40 7.50 -3.27
CA ASP A 13 10.23 8.78 -3.95
C ASP A 13 9.22 9.68 -3.21
N LEU A 14 8.14 9.11 -2.65
CA LEU A 14 7.13 9.87 -1.92
C LEU A 14 7.56 10.29 -0.51
N THR A 15 8.39 9.51 0.20
CA THR A 15 8.90 9.90 1.52
C THR A 15 10.18 10.72 1.48
N GLU A 16 11.05 10.51 0.48
CA GLU A 16 12.35 11.17 0.41
C GLU A 16 12.36 12.38 -0.56
N LYS A 17 11.73 12.28 -1.74
CA LYS A 17 11.74 13.35 -2.76
C LYS A 17 10.57 14.32 -2.65
N LEU A 18 9.37 13.84 -2.34
CA LEU A 18 8.17 14.69 -2.22
C LEU A 18 8.31 15.85 -1.22
N PRO A 19 8.87 15.68 0.00
CA PRO A 19 9.05 16.81 0.92
C PRO A 19 10.07 17.84 0.42
N GLN A 20 11.01 17.44 -0.46
CA GLN A 20 11.99 18.35 -1.05
C GLN A 20 11.41 19.13 -2.24
N ILE A 21 10.50 18.52 -3.01
CA ILE A 21 9.90 19.15 -4.20
C ILE A 21 8.65 19.96 -3.83
N LYS A 22 7.75 19.38 -3.02
CA LYS A 22 6.44 19.95 -2.67
C LYS A 22 6.00 19.57 -1.24
N PRO A 23 6.49 20.29 -0.22
CA PRO A 23 6.16 20.02 1.18
C PRO A 23 4.66 20.18 1.51
N SER A 24 3.91 20.99 0.74
CA SER A 24 2.47 21.19 0.94
C SER A 24 1.59 19.98 0.60
N MET A 25 2.05 19.07 -0.27
CA MET A 25 1.31 17.86 -0.66
C MET A 25 1.65 16.63 0.17
N TYR A 26 2.76 16.67 0.91
CA TYR A 26 3.19 15.58 1.78
C TYR A 26 2.12 15.11 2.80
N PRO A 27 1.39 15.99 3.51
CA PRO A 27 0.39 15.54 4.48
C PRO A 27 -0.74 14.73 3.84
N ALA A 28 -1.25 15.15 2.68
CA ALA A 28 -2.30 14.43 1.95
C ALA A 28 -1.82 13.04 1.48
N VAL A 29 -0.60 12.96 0.95
CA VAL A 29 -0.03 11.68 0.52
C VAL A 29 0.23 10.74 1.70
N LYS A 30 0.67 11.29 2.84
CA LYS A 30 0.88 10.52 4.08
C LYS A 30 -0.41 9.91 4.59
N GLU A 31 -1.53 10.64 4.55
CA GLU A 31 -2.83 10.12 4.96
C GLU A 31 -3.29 8.95 4.07
N VAL A 32 -3.16 9.09 2.74
CA VAL A 32 -3.47 8.02 1.78
C VAL A 32 -2.59 6.80 1.98
N LEU A 33 -1.30 6.99 2.30
CA LEU A 33 -0.37 5.91 2.62
C LEU A 33 -0.79 5.13 3.87
N GLU A 34 -1.17 5.82 4.93
CA GLU A 34 -1.61 5.18 6.18
C GLU A 34 -2.95 4.46 6.01
N THR A 35 -3.89 5.03 5.25
CA THR A 35 -5.14 4.35 4.89
C THR A 35 -4.87 3.08 4.07
N ASN A 36 -4.00 3.14 3.07
CA ASN A 36 -3.61 1.96 2.30
C ASN A 36 -2.90 0.89 3.15
N LYS A 37 -2.08 1.28 4.13
CA LYS A 37 -1.48 0.34 5.09
C LYS A 37 -2.53 -0.33 5.96
N ARG A 38 -3.52 0.43 6.44
CA ARG A 38 -4.63 -0.13 7.23
C ARG A 38 -5.45 -1.08 6.38
N GLU A 39 -5.91 -0.71 5.20
CA GLU A 39 -6.73 -1.59 4.36
C GLU A 39 -6.03 -2.89 3.91
N ARG A 40 -4.70 -2.94 3.98
CA ARG A 40 -3.90 -4.11 3.61
C ARG A 40 -4.38 -5.40 4.29
N HIS A 41 -4.73 -5.35 5.57
CA HIS A 41 -5.18 -6.54 6.29
C HIS A 41 -6.56 -7.02 5.82
N ILE A 42 -7.46 -6.09 5.50
CA ILE A 42 -8.78 -6.37 4.91
C ILE A 42 -8.61 -7.04 3.55
N ARG A 43 -7.72 -6.47 2.71
CA ARG A 43 -7.43 -6.99 1.38
C ARG A 43 -6.75 -8.37 1.43
N GLY A 44 -5.88 -8.61 2.41
CA GLY A 44 -5.24 -9.92 2.66
C GLY A 44 -6.21 -11.02 3.08
N GLY A 45 -7.20 -10.69 3.92
CA GLY A 45 -8.27 -11.61 4.30
C GLY A 45 -9.13 -12.03 3.10
N MET A 46 -9.53 -11.05 2.27
CA MET A 46 -10.29 -11.31 1.03
C MET A 46 -9.50 -12.17 0.02
N ALA A 47 -8.19 -11.91 -0.13
CA ALA A 47 -7.33 -12.69 -1.03
C ALA A 47 -7.23 -14.16 -0.61
N THR A 48 -7.19 -14.42 0.71
CA THR A 48 -7.14 -15.78 1.23
C THR A 48 -8.46 -16.50 0.97
N LYS A 49 -9.60 -15.87 1.29
CA LYS A 49 -10.94 -16.41 1.01
C LYS A 49 -11.13 -16.75 -0.46
N LYS A 50 -10.80 -15.81 -1.35
CA LYS A 50 -10.92 -15.99 -2.81
C LYS A 50 -10.06 -17.14 -3.33
N LYS A 51 -8.83 -17.30 -2.85
CA LYS A 51 -7.94 -18.42 -3.22
C LYS A 51 -8.54 -19.79 -2.87
N TYR A 52 -9.20 -19.93 -1.73
CA TYR A 52 -9.82 -21.19 -1.34
C TYR A 52 -11.14 -21.45 -2.07
N GLU A 53 -11.91 -20.40 -2.40
CA GLU A 53 -13.10 -20.50 -3.26
C GLU A 53 -12.73 -20.92 -4.69
N GLU A 54 -11.68 -20.33 -5.27
CA GLU A 54 -11.16 -20.70 -6.60
C GLU A 54 -10.62 -22.13 -6.65
N LYS A 55 -10.04 -22.63 -5.55
CA LYS A 55 -9.58 -24.04 -5.45
C LYS A 55 -10.71 -25.07 -5.28
N LYS A 56 -11.93 -24.62 -4.97
CA LYS A 56 -13.09 -25.49 -4.74
C LYS A 56 -13.95 -25.66 -6.01
N LYS A 57 -13.70 -24.86 -7.04
CA LYS A 57 -14.17 -25.08 -8.41
C LYS A 57 -13.28 -26.09 -9.12
#